data_AF-A0A410RQV4-F1
#
_entry.id   AF-A0A410RQV4-F1
#
_cell.length_a   1.000
_cell.length_b   1.000
_cell.length_c   1.000
_cell.angle_alpha   90.00
_cell.angle_beta   90.00
_cell.angle_gamma   90.00
#
_symmetry.space_group_name_H-M   'P 1'
#
loop_
_entity.id
_entity.type
_entity.pdbx_description
1 polymer ?
#
loop_
_entity_poly.entity_id
_entity_poly.type
_entity_poly.pdbx_seq_one_letter_code
_entity_poly.pdbx_strand_id
1 'polypeptide(L)'
;MTPQSLPTRPVSTAAFHGVALAFFTGCAAWLVRESRELGGRPGMMALGVAVASAGLALVALGALVALLRSGRLLALRSRAEMGTYALVLATMAVLALVGLRLFSSEGRPALATFCLGVAGWLAGVGLHGVPALFLGPTGFIDSLGRRTPFSRLEWFSFQRETGELPRVRLQAGHGTRLLLAARLASSDEEAVRTALSGAGLTSRRR
;
A
#
# COMPACT_ATOMS: atom_id res chain seq x y z
N MET A 1 8.50 -27.08 -7.89
CA MET A 1 8.00 -26.76 -6.54
C MET A 1 8.39 -25.33 -6.22
N THR A 2 7.46 -24.38 -6.23
CA THR A 2 7.75 -23.02 -5.74
C THR A 2 7.87 -23.06 -4.22
N PRO A 3 8.89 -22.45 -3.61
CA PRO A 3 9.07 -22.47 -2.17
C PRO A 3 7.85 -21.87 -1.48
N GLN A 4 7.28 -22.59 -0.52
CA GLN A 4 6.27 -22.04 0.38
C GLN A 4 6.90 -20.84 1.09
N SER A 5 6.27 -19.67 0.99
CA SER A 5 6.68 -18.50 1.74
C SER A 5 6.50 -18.80 3.24
N LEU A 6 7.56 -18.61 4.02
CA LEU A 6 7.50 -18.78 5.47
C LEU A 6 7.09 -17.45 6.13
N PRO A 7 6.33 -17.48 7.24
CA PRO A 7 6.03 -16.28 8.02
C PRO A 7 7.34 -15.64 8.51
N THR A 8 7.61 -14.41 8.10
CA THR A 8 8.82 -13.67 8.43
C THR A 8 8.47 -12.29 8.94
N ARG A 9 9.41 -11.62 9.62
CA ARG A 9 9.22 -10.20 9.95
C ARG A 9 9.28 -9.40 8.65
N PRO A 10 8.33 -8.49 8.38
CA PRO A 10 8.27 -7.72 7.13
C PRO A 10 9.29 -6.57 7.15
N VAL A 11 10.58 -6.87 7.31
CA VAL A 11 11.65 -5.88 7.52
C VAL A 11 11.79 -4.94 6.34
N SER A 12 11.74 -5.45 5.10
CA SER A 12 11.82 -4.62 3.89
C SER A 12 10.66 -3.63 3.80
N THR A 13 9.44 -4.09 4.06
CA THR A 13 8.26 -3.22 4.06
C THR A 13 8.29 -2.20 5.19
N ALA A 14 8.72 -2.60 6.40
CA ALA A 14 8.90 -1.68 7.50
C ALA A 14 9.96 -0.62 7.17
N ALA A 15 11.09 -1.02 6.58
CA ALA A 15 12.12 -0.08 6.12
C ALA A 15 11.57 0.88 5.05
N PHE A 16 10.80 0.37 4.09
CA PHE A 16 10.14 1.20 3.07
C PHE A 16 9.25 2.29 3.69
N HIS A 17 8.40 1.94 4.65
CA HIS A 17 7.57 2.94 5.34
C HIS A 17 8.38 3.86 6.26
N GLY A 18 9.47 3.37 6.86
CA GLY A 18 10.39 4.20 7.62
C GLY A 18 11.09 5.27 6.77
N VAL A 19 11.55 4.89 5.58
CA VAL A 19 12.13 5.83 4.59
C VAL A 19 11.07 6.82 4.12
N ALA A 20 9.87 6.35 3.77
CA ALA A 20 8.78 7.22 3.36
C ALA A 20 8.40 8.24 4.46
N LEU A 21 8.33 7.80 5.72
CA LEU A 21 8.06 8.67 6.87
C LEU A 21 9.13 9.78 6.99
N ALA A 22 10.41 9.40 6.98
CA ALA A 22 11.50 10.37 7.08
C ALA A 22 11.47 11.36 5.91
N PHE A 23 11.28 10.84 4.69
CA PHE A 23 11.20 11.63 3.47
C PHE A 23 10.05 12.65 3.50
N PHE A 24 8.80 12.21 3.74
CA PHE A 24 7.64 13.09 3.71
C PHE A 24 7.61 14.09 4.87
N THR A 25 8.21 13.75 6.02
CA THR A 25 8.40 14.70 7.12
C THR A 25 9.42 15.78 6.72
N GLY A 26 10.54 15.38 6.10
CA GLY A 26 11.54 16.31 5.56
C GLY A 26 10.96 17.24 4.49
N CYS A 27 10.20 16.70 3.54
CA CYS A 27 9.51 17.47 2.52
C CYS A 27 8.51 18.46 3.12
N ALA A 28 7.73 18.07 4.12
CA ALA A 28 6.80 18.98 4.80
C ALA A 28 7.54 20.15 5.43
N ALA A 29 8.62 19.89 6.18
CA ALA A 29 9.43 20.94 6.79
C ALA A 29 10.08 21.87 5.75
N TRP A 30 10.54 21.32 4.61
CA TRP A 30 11.11 22.11 3.53
C TRP A 30 10.06 22.97 2.84
N LEU A 31 8.89 22.41 2.51
CA LEU A 31 7.77 23.15 1.91
C LEU A 31 7.27 24.29 2.81
N VAL A 32 7.24 24.10 4.14
CA VAL A 32 6.91 25.18 5.07
C VAL A 32 7.95 26.31 5.00
N ARG A 33 9.24 25.99 4.94
CA ARG A 33 10.28 27.01 4.80
C ARG A 33 10.15 27.77 3.47
N GLU A 34 10.07 27.03 2.36
CA GLU A 34 9.89 27.59 1.01
C GLU A 34 8.61 28.45 0.93
N SER A 35 7.53 28.04 1.60
CA SER A 35 6.27 28.81 1.62
C SER A 35 6.40 30.20 2.25
N ARG A 36 7.25 30.34 3.26
CA ARG A 36 7.49 31.61 3.97
C ARG A 36 8.26 32.59 3.11
N GLU A 37 9.11 32.08 2.22
CA GLU A 37 9.92 32.87 1.29
C GLU A 37 9.10 33.32 0.07
N LEU A 38 8.16 32.49 -0.40
CA LEU A 38 7.39 32.76 -1.62
C LEU A 38 6.27 33.81 -1.46
N GLY A 39 5.66 33.90 -0.27
CA GLY A 39 4.52 34.80 -0.01
C GLY A 39 3.29 34.56 -0.90
N GLY A 40 2.21 35.30 -0.65
CA GLY A 40 1.01 35.32 -1.51
C GLY A 40 0.40 33.94 -1.83
N ARG A 41 -0.15 33.81 -3.05
CA ARG A 41 -0.78 32.57 -3.53
C ARG A 41 0.21 31.38 -3.65
N PRO A 42 1.44 31.54 -4.15
CA PRO A 42 2.43 30.46 -4.21
C PRO A 42 2.80 29.92 -2.82
N GLY A 43 2.94 30.81 -1.83
CA GLY A 43 3.16 30.44 -0.43
C GLY A 43 2.01 29.62 0.15
N MET A 44 0.75 30.05 -0.06
CA MET A 44 -0.43 29.27 0.38
C MET A 44 -0.49 27.87 -0.26
N MET A 45 -0.15 27.76 -1.55
CA MET A 45 -0.08 26.46 -2.23
C MET A 45 1.00 25.57 -1.61
N ALA A 46 2.18 26.10 -1.33
CA ALA A 46 3.26 25.34 -0.69
C ALA A 46 2.88 24.86 0.72
N LEU A 47 2.15 25.68 1.50
CA LEU A 47 1.58 25.25 2.79
C LEU A 47 0.57 24.11 2.63
N GLY A 48 -0.34 24.20 1.65
CA GLY A 48 -1.29 23.12 1.36
C GLY A 48 -0.59 21.80 1.01
N VAL A 49 0.49 21.88 0.22
CA VAL A 49 1.31 20.71 -0.13
C VAL A 49 2.08 20.18 1.09
N ALA A 50 2.57 21.07 1.97
CA ALA A 50 3.21 20.66 3.21
C ALA A 50 2.26 19.85 4.11
N VAL A 51 1.00 20.27 4.21
CA VAL A 51 -0.05 19.52 4.92
C VAL A 51 -0.29 18.16 4.27
N ALA A 52 -0.37 18.10 2.94
CA ALA A 52 -0.49 16.82 2.22
C ALA A 52 0.71 15.89 2.48
N SER A 53 1.93 16.43 2.50
CA SER A 53 3.15 15.69 2.83
C SER A 53 3.14 15.19 4.28
N ALA A 54 2.70 15.99 5.23
CA ALA A 54 2.50 15.56 6.62
C ALA A 54 1.45 14.44 6.72
N GLY A 55 0.36 14.52 5.95
CA GLY A 55 -0.64 13.46 5.84
C GLY A 55 -0.04 12.13 5.35
N LEU A 56 0.80 12.17 4.31
CA LEU A 56 1.50 10.99 3.81
C LEU A 56 2.50 10.42 4.83
N ALA A 57 3.18 11.29 5.59
CA ALA A 57 4.03 10.87 6.70
C ALA A 57 3.23 10.12 7.77
N LEU A 58 2.04 10.61 8.15
CA LEU A 58 1.15 9.93 9.09
C LEU A 58 0.66 8.57 8.57
N VAL A 59 0.34 8.47 7.28
CA VAL A 59 -0.02 7.19 6.64
C VAL A 59 1.15 6.21 6.72
N ALA A 60 2.37 6.66 6.40
CA ALA A 60 3.57 5.83 6.50
C ALA A 60 3.86 5.39 7.94
N LEU A 61 3.68 6.29 8.92
CA LEU A 61 3.82 5.97 10.34
C LEU A 61 2.78 4.94 10.79
N GLY A 62 1.51 5.10 10.38
CA GLY A 62 0.45 4.15 10.67
C GLY A 62 0.76 2.75 10.13
N ALA A 63 1.21 2.66 8.88
CA ALA A 63 1.64 1.40 8.26
C ALA A 63 2.84 0.79 9.00
N LEU A 64 3.85 1.61 9.33
CA LEU A 64 5.04 1.18 10.05
C LEU A 64 4.69 0.61 11.44
N VAL A 65 3.91 1.35 12.23
CA VAL A 65 3.46 0.92 13.56
C VAL A 65 2.63 -0.35 13.46
N ALA A 66 1.74 -0.45 12.47
CA ALA A 66 0.98 -1.66 12.23
C ALA A 66 1.90 -2.85 12.00
N LEU A 67 2.87 -2.75 11.08
CA LEU A 67 3.81 -3.83 10.74
C LEU A 67 4.70 -4.23 11.92
N LEU A 68 5.28 -3.27 12.64
CA LEU A 68 6.14 -3.52 13.79
C LEU A 68 5.40 -4.26 14.92
N ARG A 69 4.11 -3.95 15.12
CA ARG A 69 3.26 -4.61 16.13
C ARG A 69 2.73 -5.97 15.70
N SER A 70 2.96 -6.40 14.46
CA SER A 70 2.30 -7.59 13.88
C SER A 70 3.12 -8.87 13.96
N GLY A 71 4.38 -8.78 14.42
CA GLY A 71 5.23 -9.96 14.57
C GLY A 71 5.63 -10.59 13.24
N ARG A 72 5.47 -11.91 13.13
CA ARG A 72 5.76 -12.68 11.89
C ARG A 72 4.52 -12.71 11.00
N LEU A 73 4.70 -12.27 9.77
CA LEU A 73 3.65 -12.19 8.76
C LEU A 73 4.03 -13.04 7.54
N LEU A 74 3.03 -13.66 6.94
CA LEU A 74 3.19 -14.29 5.63
C LEU A 74 2.88 -13.27 4.55
N ALA A 75 3.88 -12.89 3.77
CA ALA A 75 3.69 -12.02 2.61
C ALA A 75 2.96 -12.79 1.51
N LEU A 76 1.76 -12.35 1.15
CA LEU A 76 0.99 -12.94 0.07
C LEU A 76 1.37 -12.25 -1.24
N ARG A 77 1.52 -13.04 -2.30
CA ARG A 77 1.70 -12.51 -3.65
C ARG A 77 0.35 -12.05 -4.17
N SER A 78 -0.09 -10.89 -3.71
CA SER A 78 -1.31 -10.26 -4.19
C SER A 78 -1.03 -9.25 -5.30
N ARG A 79 -1.87 -9.25 -6.34
CA ARG A 79 -1.85 -8.23 -7.41
C ARG A 79 -3.12 -7.39 -7.36
N ALA A 80 -2.99 -6.09 -7.63
CA ALA A 80 -4.13 -5.21 -7.80
C ALA A 80 -4.91 -5.56 -9.10
N GLU A 81 -6.08 -4.94 -9.30
CA GLU A 81 -6.80 -5.07 -10.57
C GLU A 81 -6.07 -4.27 -11.67
N MET A 82 -6.09 -4.76 -12.92
CA MET A 82 -5.39 -4.09 -14.04
C MET A 82 -5.79 -2.62 -14.21
N GLY A 83 -7.06 -2.28 -13.98
CA GLY A 83 -7.54 -0.89 -14.04
C GLY A 83 -6.89 0.00 -12.97
N THR A 84 -6.70 -0.52 -11.76
CA THR A 84 -5.99 0.19 -10.68
C THR A 84 -4.52 0.43 -11.04
N TYR A 85 -3.85 -0.54 -11.68
CA TYR A 85 -2.48 -0.36 -12.16
C TYR A 85 -2.35 0.77 -13.19
N ALA A 86 -3.24 0.81 -14.18
CA ALA A 86 -3.20 1.83 -15.21
C ALA A 86 -3.39 3.25 -14.64
N LEU A 87 -4.34 3.41 -13.71
CA LEU A 87 -4.58 4.68 -13.03
C LEU A 87 -3.39 5.11 -12.15
N VAL A 88 -2.79 4.17 -11.41
CA VAL A 88 -1.59 4.45 -10.60
C VAL A 88 -0.41 4.86 -11.48
N LEU A 89 -0.18 4.14 -12.59
CA LEU A 89 0.88 4.46 -13.55
C LEU A 89 0.69 5.83 -14.20
N ALA A 90 -0.54 6.15 -14.63
CA ALA A 90 -0.85 7.46 -15.20
C ALA A 90 -0.61 8.58 -14.18
N THR A 91 -1.06 8.37 -12.94
CA THR A 91 -0.85 9.34 -11.85
C THR A 91 0.64 9.54 -11.57
N MET A 92 1.41 8.46 -11.51
CA MET A 92 2.87 8.52 -11.35
C MET A 92 3.55 9.28 -12.50
N ALA A 93 3.16 9.01 -13.74
CA ALA A 93 3.72 9.68 -14.91
C ALA A 93 3.47 11.19 -14.87
N VAL A 94 2.25 11.59 -14.53
CA VAL A 94 1.88 13.01 -14.38
C VAL A 94 2.70 13.66 -13.26
N LEU A 95 2.79 13.03 -12.09
CA LEU A 95 3.58 13.56 -10.97
C LEU A 95 5.06 13.67 -11.30
N ALA A 96 5.61 12.69 -12.02
CA ALA A 96 7.01 12.70 -12.44
C ALA A 96 7.30 13.84 -13.42
N LEU A 97 6.45 14.02 -14.44
CA LEU A 97 6.57 15.11 -15.41
C LEU A 97 6.44 16.48 -14.75
N VAL A 98 5.47 16.65 -13.85
CA VAL A 98 5.29 17.88 -13.08
C VAL A 98 6.53 18.15 -12.22
N GLY A 99 7.03 17.14 -11.49
CA GLY A 99 8.22 17.27 -10.66
C GLY A 99 9.46 17.68 -11.46
N LEU A 100 9.73 17.01 -12.59
CA LEU A 100 10.85 17.34 -13.47
C LEU A 100 10.74 18.76 -14.01
N ARG A 101 9.55 19.18 -14.44
CA ARG A 101 9.32 20.52 -14.97
C ARG A 101 9.52 21.61 -13.91
N LEU A 102 9.08 21.36 -12.67
CA LEU A 102 9.29 22.27 -11.54
C LEU A 102 10.78 22.44 -11.22
N PHE A 103 11.54 21.35 -11.34
CA PHE A 103 12.99 21.34 -11.11
C PHE A 103 13.74 22.12 -12.20
N SER A 104 13.33 21.96 -13.46
CA SER A 104 14.05 22.54 -14.60
C SER A 104 13.67 23.99 -14.92
N SER A 105 12.46 24.44 -14.57
CA SER A 105 11.92 25.71 -15.09
C SER A 105 11.36 26.69 -14.07
N GLU A 106 10.93 26.24 -12.89
CA GLU A 106 10.21 27.12 -11.94
C GLU A 106 10.99 27.45 -10.67
N GLY A 107 12.15 26.83 -10.43
CA GLY A 107 12.93 27.08 -9.22
C GLY A 107 12.19 26.72 -7.93
N ARG A 108 11.30 25.72 -7.98
CA ARG A 108 10.49 25.23 -6.85
C ARG A 108 10.95 23.84 -6.39
N PRO A 109 12.16 23.71 -5.84
CA PRO A 109 12.77 22.42 -5.57
C PRO A 109 12.03 21.61 -4.51
N ALA A 110 11.36 22.24 -3.52
CA ALA A 110 10.65 21.47 -2.50
C ALA A 110 9.37 20.83 -3.07
N LEU A 111 8.61 21.56 -3.87
CA LEU A 111 7.44 21.01 -4.57
C LEU A 111 7.83 19.93 -5.59
N ALA A 112 8.91 20.17 -6.35
CA ALA A 112 9.43 19.19 -7.29
C ALA A 112 9.81 17.88 -6.60
N THR A 113 10.55 17.97 -5.49
CA THR A 113 10.96 16.82 -4.67
C THR A 113 9.75 16.08 -4.11
N PHE A 114 8.74 16.80 -3.62
CA PHE A 114 7.49 16.21 -3.17
C PHE A 114 6.81 15.39 -4.28
N CYS A 115 6.62 15.96 -5.48
CA CYS A 115 5.96 15.28 -6.60
C CYS A 115 6.70 14.00 -7.01
N LEU A 116 8.04 14.07 -7.13
CA LEU A 116 8.88 12.92 -7.45
C LEU A 116 8.83 11.85 -6.34
N GLY A 117 8.84 12.27 -5.08
CA GLY A 117 8.73 11.39 -3.93
C GLY A 117 7.39 10.65 -3.86
N VAL A 118 6.27 11.33 -4.14
CA VAL A 118 4.95 10.69 -4.23
C VAL A 118 4.92 9.68 -5.37
N ALA A 119 5.47 10.02 -6.55
CA ALA A 119 5.54 9.09 -7.67
C ALA A 119 6.37 7.83 -7.32
N GLY A 120 7.53 8.01 -6.68
CA GLY A 120 8.37 6.89 -6.23
C GLY A 120 7.71 6.04 -5.15
N TRP A 121 7.02 6.66 -4.19
CA TRP A 121 6.27 5.95 -3.16
C TRP A 121 5.10 5.14 -3.75
N LEU A 122 4.35 5.72 -4.68
CA LEU A 122 3.29 5.03 -5.43
C LEU A 122 3.85 3.87 -6.27
N ALA A 123 5.06 4.00 -6.82
CA ALA A 123 5.74 2.88 -7.49
C ALA A 123 6.00 1.74 -6.51
N GLY A 124 6.51 2.05 -5.32
CA GLY A 124 6.78 1.05 -4.28
C GLY A 124 5.54 0.31 -3.80
N VAL A 125 4.46 1.04 -3.48
CA VAL A 125 3.20 0.45 -3.00
C VAL A 125 2.40 -0.20 -4.13
N GLY A 126 2.41 0.40 -5.33
CA GLY A 126 1.57 0.03 -6.46
C GLY A 126 2.16 -1.00 -7.42
N LEU A 127 3.49 -1.03 -7.59
CA LEU A 127 4.18 -1.89 -8.57
C LEU A 127 4.96 -3.05 -7.92
N HIS A 128 4.48 -3.54 -6.78
CA HIS A 128 5.07 -4.67 -6.05
C HIS A 128 6.43 -4.45 -5.40
N GLY A 129 6.85 -3.19 -5.17
CA GLY A 129 7.97 -2.92 -4.25
C GLY A 129 7.68 -3.41 -2.83
N VAL A 130 6.39 -3.53 -2.48
CA VAL A 130 5.89 -4.06 -1.21
C VAL A 130 4.77 -5.09 -1.48
N PRO A 131 4.68 -6.18 -0.69
CA PRO A 131 3.52 -7.07 -0.74
C PRO A 131 2.21 -6.33 -0.44
N ALA A 132 1.21 -6.48 -1.29
CA ALA A 132 -0.06 -5.76 -1.13
C ALA A 132 -0.97 -6.37 -0.03
N LEU A 133 -0.70 -7.59 0.42
CA LEU A 133 -1.43 -8.22 1.51
C LEU A 133 -0.51 -9.14 2.34
N PHE A 134 -0.66 -9.08 3.65
CA PHE A 134 0.00 -9.95 4.62
C PHE A 134 -1.04 -10.77 5.36
N LEU A 135 -0.75 -12.04 5.60
CA LEU A 135 -1.51 -12.93 6.47
C LEU A 135 -0.81 -13.02 7.83
N GLY A 136 -1.51 -12.61 8.88
CA GLY A 136 -1.11 -12.78 10.27
C GLY A 136 -1.92 -13.89 10.96
N PRO A 137 -1.63 -14.17 12.23
CA PRO A 137 -2.28 -15.26 12.98
C PRO A 137 -3.78 -15.02 13.23
N THR A 138 -4.22 -13.77 13.27
CA THR A 138 -5.59 -13.40 13.65
C THR A 138 -6.29 -12.54 12.59
N GLY A 139 -5.70 -12.36 11.42
CA GLY A 139 -6.22 -11.41 10.44
C GLY A 139 -5.28 -11.14 9.27
N PHE A 140 -5.77 -10.31 8.35
CA PHE A 140 -4.98 -9.74 7.26
C PHE A 140 -4.52 -8.34 7.59
N ILE A 141 -3.41 -7.93 6.96
CA ILE A 141 -2.88 -6.57 6.99
C ILE A 141 -2.54 -6.16 5.57
N ASP A 142 -3.06 -5.05 5.07
CA ASP A 142 -2.68 -4.54 3.75
C ASP A 142 -1.35 -3.75 3.79
N SER A 143 -0.86 -3.33 2.62
CA SER A 143 0.37 -2.54 2.49
C SER A 143 0.30 -1.16 3.15
N LEU A 144 -0.87 -0.68 3.56
CA LEU A 144 -1.05 0.58 4.28
C LEU A 144 -1.27 0.36 5.79
N GLY A 145 -1.16 -0.89 6.26
CA GLY A 145 -1.32 -1.26 7.66
C GLY A 145 -2.77 -1.40 8.11
N ARG A 146 -3.75 -1.34 7.19
CA ARG A 146 -5.15 -1.59 7.54
C ARG A 146 -5.32 -3.04 7.93
N ARG A 147 -5.88 -3.27 9.12
CA ARG A 147 -6.12 -4.60 9.66
C ARG A 147 -7.54 -5.07 9.37
N THR A 148 -7.65 -6.30 8.86
CA THR A 148 -8.91 -7.02 8.71
C THR A 148 -8.85 -8.27 9.58
N PRO A 149 -9.29 -8.18 10.86
CA PRO A 149 -9.26 -9.32 11.77
C PRO A 149 -10.24 -10.41 11.32
N PHE A 150 -9.88 -11.67 11.56
CA PHE A 150 -10.73 -12.82 11.26
C PHE A 150 -12.06 -12.76 12.01
N SER A 151 -12.09 -12.21 13.21
CA SER A 151 -13.32 -12.03 13.99
C SER A 151 -14.37 -11.11 13.33
N ARG A 152 -13.98 -10.30 12.33
CA ARG A 152 -14.92 -9.50 11.54
C ARG A 152 -15.39 -10.21 10.27
N LEU A 153 -14.93 -11.43 10.03
CA LEU A 153 -15.24 -12.22 8.85
C LEU A 153 -16.02 -13.45 9.28
N GLU A 154 -17.07 -13.78 8.54
CA GLU A 154 -17.86 -15.01 8.75
C GLU A 154 -17.61 -16.02 7.65
N TRP A 155 -17.35 -15.52 6.44
CA TRP A 155 -17.22 -16.35 5.26
C TRP A 155 -16.05 -15.91 4.39
N PHE A 156 -15.54 -16.87 3.62
CA PHE A 156 -14.60 -16.62 2.53
C PHE A 156 -14.97 -17.46 1.31
N SER A 157 -14.52 -17.03 0.13
CA SER A 157 -14.64 -17.78 -1.11
C SER A 157 -13.40 -17.58 -1.96
N PHE A 158 -13.00 -18.63 -2.66
CA PHE A 158 -11.96 -18.59 -3.67
C PHE A 158 -12.57 -18.81 -5.04
N GLN A 159 -12.31 -17.89 -5.96
CA GLN A 159 -12.69 -18.03 -7.36
C GLN A 159 -11.42 -18.12 -8.20
N ARG A 160 -11.22 -19.25 -8.88
CA ARG A 160 -10.12 -19.39 -9.83
C ARG A 160 -10.47 -18.60 -11.09
N GLU A 161 -9.67 -17.60 -11.42
CA GLU A 161 -9.82 -16.86 -12.67
C GLU A 161 -9.13 -17.67 -13.78
N THR A 162 -9.88 -18.03 -14.82
CA THR A 162 -9.34 -18.66 -16.03
C THR A 162 -8.62 -17.59 -16.86
N GLY A 163 -7.29 -17.67 -16.94
CA GLY A 163 -6.44 -16.76 -17.69
C GLY A 163 -4.99 -17.25 -17.77
N GLU A 164 -4.13 -16.57 -18.53
CA GLU A 164 -2.74 -17.00 -18.81
C GLU A 164 -1.86 -17.19 -17.56
N LEU A 165 -2.24 -16.59 -16.42
CA LEU A 165 -1.61 -16.83 -15.13
C LEU A 165 -2.68 -17.37 -14.18
N PRO A 166 -2.51 -18.59 -13.61
CA PRO A 166 -3.49 -19.15 -12.69
C PRO A 166 -3.57 -18.27 -11.44
N ARG A 167 -4.68 -17.54 -11.30
CA ARG A 167 -4.92 -16.60 -10.22
C ARG A 167 -6.16 -16.99 -9.46
N VAL A 168 -6.14 -16.72 -8.16
CA VAL A 168 -7.25 -17.03 -7.27
C VAL A 168 -7.73 -15.73 -6.64
N ARG A 169 -8.96 -15.34 -6.94
CA ARG A 169 -9.62 -14.23 -6.28
C ARG A 169 -10.14 -14.71 -4.92
N LEU A 170 -9.50 -14.24 -3.85
CA LEU A 170 -10.01 -14.34 -2.50
C LEU A 170 -11.06 -13.24 -2.29
N GLN A 171 -12.20 -13.63 -1.74
CA GLN A 171 -13.20 -12.72 -1.18
C GLN A 171 -13.52 -13.18 0.24
N ALA A 172 -13.64 -12.25 1.18
CA ALA A 172 -14.10 -12.53 2.53
C ALA A 172 -14.99 -11.41 3.05
N GLY A 173 -15.94 -11.76 3.91
CA GLY A 173 -16.97 -10.83 4.35
C GLY A 173 -17.79 -11.31 5.54
N HIS A 174 -18.80 -10.52 5.87
CA HIS A 174 -19.73 -10.74 6.99
C HIS A 174 -21.16 -10.50 6.47
N GLY A 175 -22.05 -11.47 6.64
CA GLY A 175 -23.38 -11.46 6.02
C GLY A 175 -23.31 -11.32 4.50
N THR A 176 -23.83 -10.21 3.98
CA THR A 176 -23.80 -9.82 2.55
C THR A 176 -22.68 -8.84 2.21
N ARG A 177 -21.96 -8.31 3.20
CA ARG A 177 -20.93 -7.28 3.00
C ARG A 177 -19.59 -7.92 2.66
N LEU A 178 -19.00 -7.48 1.56
CA LEU A 178 -17.62 -7.80 1.19
C LEU A 178 -16.67 -6.88 1.98
N LEU A 179 -15.74 -7.48 2.74
CA LEU A 179 -14.78 -6.74 3.58
C LEU A 179 -13.34 -6.85 3.08
N LEU A 180 -13.03 -7.93 2.34
CA LEU A 180 -11.73 -8.15 1.74
C LEU A 180 -11.92 -8.75 0.35
N ALA A 181 -11.21 -8.20 -0.63
CA ALA A 181 -11.05 -8.79 -1.94
C ALA A 181 -9.59 -8.67 -2.36
N ALA A 182 -8.97 -9.79 -2.74
CA ALA A 182 -7.58 -9.81 -3.17
C ALA A 182 -7.38 -10.86 -4.26
N ARG A 183 -6.54 -10.57 -5.25
CA ARG A 183 -6.07 -11.59 -6.20
C ARG A 183 -4.77 -12.16 -5.68
N LEU A 184 -4.76 -13.46 -5.41
CA LEU A 184 -3.63 -14.20 -4.87
C LEU A 184 -2.98 -15.06 -5.96
N ALA A 185 -1.69 -15.35 -5.80
CA ALA A 185 -1.06 -16.44 -6.51
C ALA A 185 -1.70 -17.77 -6.09
N SER A 186 -1.86 -18.70 -7.03
CA SER A 186 -2.39 -20.04 -6.76
C SER A 186 -1.59 -20.81 -5.70
N SER A 187 -0.28 -20.55 -5.60
CA SER A 187 0.59 -21.13 -4.58
C SER A 187 0.20 -20.76 -3.15
N ASP A 188 -0.47 -19.62 -2.96
CA ASP A 188 -0.80 -19.08 -1.64
C ASP A 188 -2.22 -19.49 -1.21
N GLU A 189 -3.03 -20.05 -2.13
CA GLU A 189 -4.43 -20.43 -1.90
C GLU A 189 -4.57 -21.37 -0.70
N GLU A 190 -3.76 -22.43 -0.66
CA GLU A 190 -3.88 -23.46 0.36
C GLU A 190 -3.52 -22.92 1.75
N ALA A 191 -2.43 -22.16 1.86
CA ALA A 191 -2.01 -21.56 3.12
C ALA A 191 -3.08 -20.61 3.68
N VAL A 192 -3.69 -19.78 2.82
CA VAL A 192 -4.76 -18.87 3.22
C VAL A 192 -6.03 -19.65 3.58
N ARG A 193 -6.38 -20.69 2.82
CA ARG A 193 -7.52 -21.56 3.11
C ARG A 193 -7.38 -22.23 4.47
N THR A 194 -6.22 -22.82 4.77
CA THR A 194 -5.96 -23.44 6.07
C THR A 194 -6.10 -22.44 7.21
N ALA A 195 -5.55 -21.23 7.06
CA ALA A 195 -5.65 -20.20 8.09
C ALA A 195 -7.10 -19.73 8.33
N LEU A 196 -7.89 -19.51 7.28
CA LEU A 196 -9.27 -19.04 7.40
C LEU A 196 -10.21 -20.13 7.95
N SER A 197 -10.07 -21.37 7.47
CA SER A 197 -10.82 -22.51 8.02
C SER A 197 -10.45 -22.77 9.48
N GLY A 198 -9.15 -22.69 9.82
CA GLY A 198 -8.68 -22.81 11.20
C GLY A 198 -9.18 -21.71 12.13
N ALA A 199 -9.48 -20.53 11.59
CA ALA A 199 -10.12 -19.43 12.31
C ALA A 199 -11.66 -19.56 12.39
N GLY A 200 -12.24 -20.65 11.89
CA GLY A 200 -13.68 -20.93 11.96
C GLY A 200 -14.53 -20.23 10.92
N LEU A 201 -13.94 -19.64 9.88
CA LEU A 201 -14.73 -19.02 8.80
C LEU A 201 -15.35 -20.08 7.89
N THR A 202 -16.54 -19.77 7.38
CA THR A 202 -17.27 -20.67 6.47
C THR A 202 -16.78 -20.49 5.03
N SER A 203 -16.37 -21.59 4.40
CA SER A 203 -16.06 -21.60 2.97
C SER A 203 -17.35 -21.56 2.15
N ARG A 204 -17.60 -20.45 1.45
CA ARG A 204 -18.64 -20.38 0.40
C ARG A 204 -18.06 -20.87 -0.92
N ARG A 205 -18.72 -21.86 -1.51
CA ARG A 205 -18.51 -22.19 -2.93
C ARG A 205 -19.36 -21.22 -3.74
N ARG A 206 -18.74 -20.52 -4.68
CA ARG A 206 -19.43 -19.79 -5.74
C ARG A 206 -19.15 -20.50 -7.05
#